data_AF-A0A833E4Q3-F1
#
_entry.id   AF-A0A833E4Q3-F1
#
_cell.length_a   1.000
_cell.length_b   1.000
_cell.length_c   1.000
_cell.angle_alpha   90.00
_cell.angle_beta   90.00
_cell.angle_gamma   90.00
#
_symmetry.space_group_name_H-M   'P 1'
#
loop_
_entity.id
_entity.type
_entity.pdbx_description
1 polymer ?
#
loop_
_entity_poly.entity_id
_entity_poly.type
_entity_poly.pdbx_seq_one_letter_code
_entity_poly.pdbx_strand_id
1 'polypeptide(L)' 'MSITDKFENLKFRLMVVERLRLLKRMYSYKELSKVTGVPETVLCRYVKGSILPSLEQAERIWKSRDKILD' A
#
# COMPACT_ATOMS: atom_id res chain seq x y z
N MET A 1 -20.34 7.58 -4.31
CA MET A 1 -19.17 8.44 -4.62
C MET A 1 -18.59 7.95 -5.93
N SER A 2 -18.82 8.63 -7.05
CA SER A 2 -18.21 8.23 -8.33
C SER A 2 -16.72 8.52 -8.25
N ILE A 3 -15.89 7.47 -8.30
CA ILE A 3 -14.43 7.58 -8.33
C ILE A 3 -14.04 8.13 -9.71
N THR A 4 -14.15 9.44 -9.90
CA THR A 4 -13.77 10.13 -11.15
C THR A 4 -12.83 11.30 -10.88
N ASP A 5 -12.68 11.71 -9.62
CA ASP A 5 -11.78 12.79 -9.27
C ASP A 5 -10.32 12.30 -9.19
N LYS A 6 -9.48 12.85 -10.08
CA LYS A 6 -8.03 12.59 -10.10
C LYS A 6 -7.37 12.95 -8.77
N PHE A 7 -7.86 13.97 -8.09
CA PHE A 7 -7.36 14.39 -6.79
C PHE A 7 -7.63 13.32 -5.73
N GLU A 8 -8.86 12.83 -5.62
CA GLU A 8 -9.21 11.77 -4.66
C GLU A 8 -8.47 10.46 -4.96
N ASN A 9 -8.27 10.13 -6.24
CA ASN A 9 -7.45 8.97 -6.62
C ASN A 9 -5.99 9.11 -6.17
N LEU A 10 -5.39 10.29 -6.35
CA LEU A 10 -4.03 10.55 -5.89
C LEU A 10 -3.94 10.50 -4.37
N LYS A 11 -4.88 11.16 -3.68
CA LYS A 11 -4.97 11.19 -2.22
C LYS A 11 -5.09 9.78 -1.65
N PHE A 12 -5.97 8.95 -2.21
CA PHE A 12 -6.12 7.56 -1.79
C PHE A 12 -4.81 6.78 -1.95
N ARG A 13 -4.15 6.88 -3.11
CA ARG A 13 -2.86 6.20 -3.36
C ARG A 13 -1.77 6.64 -2.38
N LEU A 14 -1.74 7.92 -1.99
CA LEU A 14 -0.83 8.43 -0.97
C LEU A 14 -1.15 7.86 0.41
N MET A 15 -2.43 7.79 0.80
CA MET A 15 -2.85 7.17 2.06
C MET A 15 -2.43 5.69 2.14
N VAL A 16 -2.50 4.96 1.03
CA VAL A 16 -2.00 3.56 0.98
C VAL A 16 -0.49 3.51 1.23
N VAL A 17 0.29 4.42 0.64
CA VAL A 17 1.74 4.50 0.88
C VAL A 17 2.05 4.85 2.34
N GLU A 18 1.31 5.77 2.94
CA GLU A 18 1.45 6.12 4.37
C GLU A 18 1.15 4.92 5.27
N ARG A 19 0.08 4.16 4.98
CA ARG A 19 -0.22 2.92 5.68
C ARG A 19 0.93 1.92 5.59
N LEU A 20 1.48 1.70 4.40
CA LEU A 20 2.64 0.81 4.21
C LEU A 20 3.85 1.29 5.02
N ARG A 21 4.10 2.60 5.10
CA ARG A 21 5.19 3.17 5.92
C ARG A 21 4.97 2.93 7.40
N LEU A 22 3.74 3.07 7.90
CA LEU A 22 3.39 2.79 9.30
C LEU A 22 3.60 1.31 9.63
N LEU A 23 3.05 0.41 8.81
CA LEU A 23 3.21 -1.03 8.97
C LEU A 23 4.69 -1.46 8.89
N LYS A 24 5.48 -0.84 8.00
CA LYS A 24 6.91 -1.13 7.85
C LYS A 24 7.74 -0.79 9.10
N ARG A 25 7.24 0.05 10.02
CA ARG A 25 7.91 0.29 11.31
C ARG A 25 7.86 -0.94 12.22
N MET A 26 6.84 -1.78 12.06
CA MET A 26 6.61 -2.97 12.88
C MET A 26 6.99 -4.26 12.15
N TYR A 27 6.90 -4.28 10.82
CA TYR A 27 7.07 -5.49 10.01
C TYR A 27 8.18 -5.37 8.97
N SER A 28 8.77 -6.50 8.62
CA SER A 28 9.70 -6.65 7.50
C SER A 28 8.98 -6.58 6.15
N TYR A 29 9.73 -6.31 5.06
CA TYR A 29 9.15 -6.37 3.71
C TYR A 29 8.60 -7.76 3.37
N LYS A 30 9.24 -8.82 3.88
CA LYS A 30 8.80 -10.21 3.71
C LYS A 30 7.42 -10.47 4.32
N GLU A 31 7.16 -9.95 5.51
CA GLU A 31 5.85 -10.08 6.18
C GLU A 31 4.77 -9.29 5.44
N LEU A 32 5.08 -8.05 5.05
CA LEU A 32 4.17 -7.23 4.24
C LEU A 32 3.87 -7.88 2.88
N SER A 33 4.86 -8.51 2.26
CA SER A 33 4.70 -9.24 0.99
C SER A 33 3.74 -10.42 1.14
N LYS A 34 3.85 -11.20 2.23
CA LYS A 34 2.93 -12.30 2.51
C LYS A 34 1.48 -11.83 2.69
N VAL A 35 1.28 -10.67 3.29
CA VAL A 35 -0.06 -10.15 3.63
C VAL A 35 -0.70 -9.44 2.44
N THR A 36 0.07 -8.62 1.74
CA THR A 36 -0.42 -7.82 0.62
C THR A 36 -0.41 -8.56 -0.72
N GLY A 37 0.39 -9.64 -0.84
CA GLY A 37 0.68 -10.31 -2.10
C GLY A 37 1.59 -9.50 -3.04
N VAL A 38 2.13 -8.37 -2.58
CA VAL A 38 3.00 -7.50 -3.38
C VAL A 38 4.46 -7.87 -3.14
N PRO A 39 5.27 -8.06 -4.20
CA PRO A 39 6.69 -8.39 -4.04
C PRO A 39 7.47 -7.37 -3.19
N GLU A 40 8.42 -7.86 -2.39
CA GLU A 40 9.22 -7.03 -1.46
C GLU A 40 9.91 -5.85 -2.14
N THR A 41 10.46 -6.07 -3.34
CA THR A 41 11.14 -5.03 -4.12
C THR A 41 10.20 -3.91 -4.55
N VAL A 42 8.94 -4.23 -4.82
CA VAL A 42 7.89 -3.27 -5.19
C VAL A 42 7.43 -2.51 -3.95
N LEU A 43 7.20 -3.22 -2.83
CA LEU A 43 6.89 -2.61 -1.53
C LEU A 43 7.98 -1.61 -1.10
N CYS A 44 9.25 -1.95 -1.28
CA CYS A 44 10.38 -1.06 -0.99
C CYS A 44 10.29 0.26 -1.79
N ARG A 45 9.93 0.19 -3.08
CA ARG A 45 9.76 1.38 -3.92
C ARG A 45 8.57 2.23 -3.47
N TYR A 46 7.44 1.60 -3.12
CA TYR A 46 6.28 2.31 -2.56
C TYR A 46 6.61 3.00 -1.24
N VAL A 47 7.20 2.28 -0.29
CA VAL A 47 7.57 2.82 1.03
C VAL A 47 8.55 3.99 0.89
N LYS A 48 9.55 3.87 0.02
CA LYS A 48 10.50 4.97 -0.28
C LYS A 48 9.86 6.12 -1.06
N GLY A 49 8.70 5.91 -1.67
CA GLY A 49 8.02 6.91 -2.49
C GLY A 49 8.65 7.12 -3.87
N SER A 50 9.47 6.17 -4.35
CA SER A 50 10.08 6.29 -5.68
C SER A 50 9.10 6.01 -6.81
N ILE A 51 8.03 5.26 -6.53
CA ILE A 51 6.87 5.07 -7.41
C ILE A 51 5.59 5.05 -6.57
N LEU A 52 4.46 5.41 -7.18
CA LEU A 52 3.13 5.25 -6.57
C LEU A 52 2.47 3.97 -7.09
N PRO A 53 1.68 3.25 -6.27
CA PRO A 53 0.85 2.15 -6.77
C PRO A 53 -0.14 2.67 -7.82
N SER A 54 -0.60 1.83 -8.75
CA SER A 54 -1.79 2.17 -9.54
C SER A 54 -3.02 2.24 -8.63
N LEU A 55 -4.14 2.81 -9.11
CA LEU A 55 -5.38 2.80 -8.34
C LEU A 55 -5.80 1.37 -7.97
N GLU A 56 -5.78 0.46 -8.95
CA GLU A 56 -6.09 -0.96 -8.75
C GLU A 56 -5.17 -1.60 -7.69
N GLN A 57 -3.85 -1.37 -7.77
CA GLN A 57 -2.91 -1.89 -6.78
C GLN A 57 -3.14 -1.28 -5.39
N ALA A 58 -3.43 0.01 -5.31
CA ALA A 58 -3.74 0.67 -4.06
C ALA A 58 -4.99 0.06 -3.40
N GLU A 59 -6.04 -0.22 -4.17
CA GLU A 59 -7.24 -0.89 -3.67
C GLU A 59 -6.96 -2.33 -3.20
N ARG A 60 -6.14 -3.08 -3.93
CA ARG A 60 -5.75 -4.45 -3.54
C ARG A 60 -4.97 -4.44 -2.22
N ILE A 61 -4.01 -3.54 -2.08
CA ILE A 61 -3.24 -3.36 -0.84
C ILE A 61 -4.17 -2.93 0.30
N TRP A 62 -5.07 -1.98 0.07
CA TRP A 62 -5.99 -1.48 1.09
C TRP A 62 -6.95 -2.55 1.61
N LYS A 63 -7.41 -3.44 0.73
CA LYS A 63 -8.28 -4.56 1.07
C LYS A 63 -7.53 -5.75 1.68
N SER A 64 -6.20 -5.78 1.62
CA SER A 64 -5.44 -6.83 2.29
C SER A 64 -5.70 -6.75 3.79
N ARG A 65 -6.26 -7.82 4.37
CA ARG A 65 -6.54 -7.87 5.80
C ARG A 65 -5.19 -7.97 6.50
N ASP A 66 -4.91 -7.01 7.38
CA ASP A 66 -3.76 -7.08 8.28
C ASP A 66 -3.98 -8.25 9.25
N LYS A 67 -3.68 -9.48 8.82
CA LYS A 67 -3.49 -10.66 9.69
C LYS A 67 -2.29 -10.51 10.63
N ILE A 68 -1.71 -9.31 10.66
CA ILE A 68 -0.53 -8.95 11.43
C ILE A 68 -0.92 -8.27 12.75
N LEU A 69 -2.21 -7.96 12.95
CA LEU A 69 -2.73 -7.35 14.18
C LEU A 69 -3.36 -8.37 15.15
N ASP A 70 -3.23 -9.67 14.87
CA ASP A 70 -3.66 -10.78 15.74
C ASP A 70 -2.47 -11.34 16.54
#